data_AF-A0A0M0BU18-F1
#
_entry.id   AF-A0A0M0BU18-F1
#
_cell.length_a   1.000
_cell.length_b   1.000
_cell.length_c   1.000
_cell.angle_alpha   90.00
_cell.angle_beta   90.00
_cell.angle_gamma   90.00
#
_symmetry.space_group_name_H-M   'P 1'
#
loop_
_entity.id
_entity.type
_entity.pdbx_description
1 polymer ?
#
loop_
_entity_poly.entity_id
_entity_poly.type
_entity_poly.pdbx_seq_one_letter_code
_entity_poly.pdbx_strand_id
1 'polypeptide(L)'
;MNINQKKSKISTISLILLLTLSAIIIALPSTTAQEPISTTPFAYVNAMPDQVGVGQSVLIHFGIHLPTLWPQFGWQGLTVEVQRPDGSTDTLGPLGTDTTGGAGVNLVPD
;
A
#
# COMPACT_ATOMS: atom_id res chain seq x y z
N MET A 1 -60.15 -28.51 9.79
CA MET A 1 -59.11 -27.77 10.53
C MET A 1 -59.38 -26.28 10.35
N ASN A 2 -59.88 -25.59 11.38
CA ASN A 2 -60.25 -24.17 11.28
C ASN A 2 -59.01 -23.30 11.47
N ILE A 3 -58.41 -22.87 10.37
CA ILE A 3 -57.30 -21.92 10.39
C ILE A 3 -57.84 -20.59 10.93
N ASN A 4 -57.25 -20.10 12.01
CA ASN A 4 -57.58 -18.79 12.56
C ASN A 4 -57.17 -17.71 11.54
N GLN A 5 -58.15 -17.17 10.82
CA GLN A 5 -57.97 -16.30 9.65
C GLN A 5 -57.07 -15.08 9.92
N LYS A 6 -57.03 -14.57 11.17
CA LYS A 6 -56.15 -13.46 11.56
C LYS A 6 -54.67 -13.90 11.64
N LYS A 7 -54.41 -15.09 12.19
CA LYS A 7 -53.05 -15.68 12.28
C LYS A 7 -52.52 -16.08 10.91
N SER A 8 -53.39 -16.57 10.02
CA SER A 8 -53.03 -16.90 8.64
C SER A 8 -52.55 -15.67 7.85
N LYS A 9 -53.25 -14.54 7.98
CA LYS A 9 -52.89 -13.28 7.28
C LYS A 9 -51.54 -12.73 7.75
N ILE A 10 -51.27 -12.77 9.06
CA ILE A 10 -49.97 -12.35 9.61
C ILE A 10 -48.85 -13.24 9.07
N SER A 11 -49.05 -14.56 9.04
CA SER A 11 -48.06 -15.49 8.49
C SER A 11 -47.77 -15.22 7.01
N THR A 12 -48.77 -14.88 6.20
CA THR A 12 -48.59 -14.52 4.79
C THR A 12 -47.82 -13.22 4.63
N ILE A 13 -48.12 -12.19 5.44
CA ILE A 13 -47.39 -10.91 5.42
C ILE A 13 -45.92 -11.11 5.80
N SER A 14 -45.65 -11.88 6.86
CA SER A 14 -44.28 -12.21 7.27
C SER A 14 -43.51 -12.97 6.20
N LEU A 15 -44.17 -13.91 5.51
CA LEU A 15 -43.56 -14.68 4.43
C LEU A 15 -43.22 -13.78 3.22
N ILE A 16 -44.16 -12.92 2.82
CA ILE A 16 -43.93 -11.97 1.72
C ILE A 16 -42.79 -11.02 2.08
N LEU A 17 -42.77 -10.49 3.31
CA LEU A 17 -41.71 -9.59 3.77
C LEU A 17 -40.33 -10.27 3.72
N LEU A 18 -40.23 -11.52 4.19
CA LEU A 18 -38.99 -12.28 4.15
C LEU A 18 -38.52 -12.55 2.71
N LEU A 19 -39.46 -12.86 1.81
CA LEU A 19 -39.17 -13.06 0.39
C LEU A 19 -38.69 -11.76 -0.27
N THR A 20 -39.34 -10.63 0.03
CA THR A 20 -38.94 -9.32 -0.50
C THR A 20 -37.56 -8.90 -0.02
N LEU A 21 -37.22 -9.14 1.25
CA LEU A 21 -35.90 -8.82 1.79
C LEU A 21 -34.81 -9.69 1.16
N SER A 22 -35.09 -10.98 0.97
CA SER A 22 -34.19 -11.92 0.28
C SER A 22 -33.94 -11.51 -1.17
N ALA A 23 -35.00 -11.09 -1.88
CA ALA A 23 -34.90 -10.61 -3.26
C ALA A 23 -34.08 -9.31 -3.36
N ILE A 24 -34.23 -8.38 -2.40
CA ILE A 24 -33.45 -7.13 -2.36
C ILE A 24 -31.95 -7.43 -2.19
N ILE A 25 -31.59 -8.36 -1.29
CA ILE A 25 -30.18 -8.71 -1.05
C ILE A 25 -29.51 -9.28 -2.31
N ILE A 26 -30.24 -10.06 -3.11
CA ILE A 26 -29.72 -10.64 -4.36
C ILE A 26 -29.69 -9.60 -5.50
N ALA A 27 -30.65 -8.67 -5.52
CA ALA A 27 -30.77 -7.65 -6.57
C ALA A 27 -29.82 -6.47 -6.38
N LEU A 28 -29.23 -6.31 -5.19
CA LEU A 28 -28.19 -5.31 -4.97
C LEU A 28 -26.94 -5.70 -5.77
N PRO A 29 -26.43 -4.81 -6.65
CA PRO A 29 -25.17 -5.08 -7.33
C PRO A 29 -24.06 -5.21 -6.29
N SER A 30 -23.31 -6.32 -6.34
CA SER A 30 -22.05 -6.42 -5.60
C SER A 30 -21.04 -5.51 -6.30
N THR A 31 -20.59 -4.47 -5.60
CA THR A 31 -19.54 -3.60 -6.10
C THR A 31 -18.24 -3.93 -5.37
N THR A 32 -17.18 -4.23 -6.13
CA THR A 32 -15.80 -4.19 -5.65
C THR A 32 -15.35 -2.74 -5.75
N ALA A 33 -15.54 -1.95 -4.68
CA ALA A 33 -15.29 -0.51 -4.69
C ALA A 33 -13.81 -0.13 -4.91
N GLN A 34 -12.88 -1.09 -4.80
CA GLN A 34 -11.47 -0.85 -4.98
C GLN A 34 -10.84 -2.03 -5.73
N GLU A 35 -10.53 -1.80 -7.00
CA GLU A 35 -9.58 -2.66 -7.70
C GLU A 35 -8.22 -2.53 -6.99
N PRO A 36 -7.49 -3.65 -6.75
CA PRO A 36 -6.12 -3.57 -6.27
C PRO A 36 -5.33 -2.65 -7.20
N ILE A 37 -4.67 -1.64 -6.63
CA ILE A 37 -3.77 -0.77 -7.41
C ILE A 37 -2.66 -1.68 -7.95
N SER A 38 -2.77 -2.05 -9.22
CA SER A 38 -1.73 -2.76 -9.96
C SER A 38 -0.83 -1.73 -10.64
N THR A 39 -0.09 -0.99 -9.82
CA THR A 39 0.98 -0.14 -10.33
C THR A 39 2.31 -0.79 -9.96
N THR A 40 3.23 -0.83 -10.92
CA THR A 40 4.56 -1.38 -10.69
C THR A 40 5.37 -0.38 -9.87
N PRO A 41 5.85 -0.72 -8.67
CA PRO A 41 6.74 0.17 -7.91
C PRO A 41 8.06 0.36 -8.67
N PHE A 42 8.52 1.60 -8.79
CA PHE A 42 9.86 1.96 -9.26
C PHE A 42 10.68 2.52 -8.10
N ALA A 43 11.95 2.11 -8.05
CA ALA A 43 12.93 2.68 -7.15
C ALA A 43 13.45 4.01 -7.66
N TYR A 44 13.81 4.90 -6.74
CA TYR A 44 14.50 6.15 -7.03
C TYR A 44 15.68 6.34 -6.09
N VAL A 45 16.64 7.14 -6.53
CA VAL A 45 17.80 7.57 -5.74
C VAL A 45 18.18 8.99 -6.15
N ASN A 46 18.59 9.80 -5.19
CA ASN A 46 19.07 11.15 -5.39
C ASN A 46 20.15 11.51 -4.36
N ALA A 47 21.16 12.28 -4.76
CA ALA A 47 22.18 12.81 -3.87
C ALA A 47 21.87 14.29 -3.56
N MET A 48 21.95 14.68 -2.28
CA MET A 48 21.63 16.04 -1.82
C MET A 48 22.69 16.55 -0.83
N PRO A 49 23.50 17.57 -1.18
CA PRO A 49 23.61 18.17 -2.51
C PRO A 49 24.17 17.19 -3.55
N ASP A 50 23.97 17.49 -4.83
CA ASP A 50 24.46 16.65 -5.95
C ASP A 50 25.99 16.67 -6.09
N GLN A 51 26.63 17.73 -5.60
CA GLN A 51 28.07 17.93 -5.59
C GLN A 51 28.60 18.18 -4.18
N VAL A 52 29.57 17.35 -3.78
CA VAL A 52 30.31 17.49 -2.53
C VAL A 52 31.79 17.24 -2.76
N GLY A 53 32.64 17.86 -1.96
CA GLY A 53 34.06 17.53 -1.86
C GLY A 53 34.31 16.35 -0.91
N VAL A 54 35.54 15.84 -0.95
CA VAL A 54 36.02 14.84 0.01
C VAL A 54 35.84 15.34 1.45
N GLY A 55 35.37 14.47 2.33
CA GLY A 55 35.10 14.78 3.74
C GLY A 55 33.82 15.58 3.99
N GLN A 56 33.01 15.87 2.98
CA GLN A 56 31.71 16.53 3.15
C GLN A 56 30.57 15.50 3.11
N SER A 57 29.58 15.67 3.98
CA SER A 57 28.41 14.78 4.03
C SER A 57 27.46 15.07 2.87
N VAL A 58 27.02 14.02 2.19
CA VAL A 58 25.92 14.03 1.22
C VAL A 58 24.78 13.15 1.73
N LEU A 59 23.55 13.63 1.62
CA LEU A 59 22.36 12.83 1.90
C LEU A 59 21.98 12.07 0.63
N ILE A 60 22.01 10.75 0.70
CA ILE A 60 21.46 9.87 -0.33
C ILE A 60 20.00 9.62 0.02
N HIS A 61 19.10 10.29 -0.70
CA HIS A 61 17.66 10.08 -0.60
C HIS A 61 17.24 8.96 -1.55
N PHE A 62 16.62 7.91 -1.03
CA PHE A 62 16.28 6.71 -1.78
C PHE A 62 14.90 6.20 -1.38
N GLY A 63 14.32 5.35 -2.23
CA GLY A 63 13.08 4.66 -1.86
C GLY A 63 12.33 4.11 -3.06
N ILE A 64 11.05 3.83 -2.82
CA ILE A 64 10.06 3.47 -3.82
C ILE A 64 9.03 4.60 -3.87
N HIS A 65 8.64 5.04 -5.07
CA HIS A 65 7.74 6.20 -5.23
C HIS A 65 6.32 6.01 -4.65
N LEU A 66 5.99 4.83 -4.15
CA LEU A 66 4.70 4.50 -3.56
C LEU A 66 4.84 4.32 -2.05
N PRO A 67 3.85 4.78 -1.27
CA PRO A 67 3.77 4.43 0.13
C PRO A 67 3.46 2.94 0.29
N THR A 68 3.78 2.38 1.45
CA THR A 68 3.34 1.03 1.79
C THR A 68 1.88 1.04 2.26
N LEU A 69 1.12 0.01 1.90
CA LEU A 69 -0.30 -0.11 2.25
C LEU A 69 -0.54 -0.23 3.76
N TRP A 70 0.45 -0.74 4.49
CA TRP A 70 0.37 -1.00 5.92
C TRP A 70 1.33 -0.05 6.67
N PRO A 71 0.83 0.84 7.54
CA PRO A 71 1.61 1.94 8.13
C PRO A 71 2.61 1.51 9.21
N GLN A 72 2.97 0.23 9.30
CA GLN A 72 3.92 -0.27 10.29
C GLN A 72 5.31 -0.53 9.70
N PHE A 73 5.42 -0.79 8.39
CA PHE A 73 6.69 -1.09 7.76
C PHE A 73 6.78 -0.40 6.40
N GLY A 74 7.89 0.29 6.13
CA GLY A 74 8.25 0.73 4.78
C GLY A 74 8.83 -0.41 3.95
N TRP A 75 9.30 -0.09 2.75
CA TRP A 75 9.99 -1.02 1.87
C TRP A 75 11.30 -1.49 2.52
N GLN A 76 11.70 -2.73 2.29
CA GLN A 76 12.86 -3.36 2.93
C GLN A 76 13.77 -4.00 1.89
N GLY A 77 15.04 -4.17 2.25
CA GLY A 77 16.02 -4.84 1.40
C GLY A 77 16.50 -3.99 0.23
N LEU A 78 16.35 -2.67 0.32
CA LEU A 78 16.89 -1.75 -0.67
C LEU A 78 18.41 -1.63 -0.49
N THR A 79 19.13 -1.56 -1.60
CA THR A 79 20.56 -1.28 -1.63
C THR A 79 20.83 -0.11 -2.55
N VAL A 80 21.78 0.74 -2.18
CA VAL A 80 22.31 1.79 -3.06
C VAL A 80 23.76 1.46 -3.38
N GLU A 81 24.08 1.35 -4.66
CA GLU A 81 25.45 1.17 -5.13
C GLU A 81 26.04 2.52 -5.48
N VAL A 82 27.19 2.83 -4.88
CA VAL A 82 27.93 4.07 -5.10
C VAL A 82 29.24 3.71 -5.77
N GLN A 83 29.39 4.12 -7.03
CA GLN A 83 30.63 3.94 -7.76
C GLN A 83 31.59 5.08 -7.44
N ARG A 84 32.76 4.75 -6.89
CA ARG A 84 33.85 5.70 -6.64
C ARG A 84 34.54 6.09 -7.95
N PRO A 85 35.26 7.24 -7.98
CA PRO A 85 36.04 7.65 -9.14
C PRO A 85 37.15 6.67 -9.56
N ASP A 86 37.62 5.82 -8.65
CA ASP A 86 38.62 4.79 -8.92
C ASP A 86 38.04 3.50 -9.56
N GLY A 87 36.71 3.45 -9.75
CA GLY A 87 35.99 2.32 -10.33
C GLY A 87 35.55 1.26 -9.32
N SER A 88 35.89 1.40 -8.03
CA SER A 88 35.34 0.55 -6.96
C SER A 88 33.87 0.90 -6.67
N THR A 89 33.12 -0.05 -6.10
CA THR A 89 31.70 0.15 -5.75
C THR A 89 31.50 -0.12 -4.26
N ASP A 90 30.92 0.85 -3.57
CA ASP A 90 30.35 0.65 -2.23
C ASP A 90 28.88 0.27 -2.33
N THR A 91 28.43 -0.59 -1.42
CA THR A 91 27.02 -0.93 -1.27
C THR A 91 26.51 -0.43 0.08
N LEU A 92 25.57 0.51 0.04
CA LEU A 92 24.83 0.96 1.21
C LEU A 92 23.61 0.07 1.39
N GLY A 93 23.57 -0.68 2.50
CA GLY A 93 22.41 -1.47 2.90
C GLY A 93 22.74 -2.83 3.49
N PRO A 94 21.70 -3.67 3.71
CA PRO A 94 20.30 -3.46 3.34
C PRO A 94 19.64 -2.30 4.11
N LEU A 95 18.84 -1.50 3.41
CA LEU A 95 18.13 -0.32 3.93
C LEU A 95 16.61 -0.53 3.91
N GLY A 96 15.94 0.20 4.80
CA GLY A 96 14.49 0.32 4.85
C GLY A 96 14.02 1.75 4.58
N THR A 97 12.79 1.91 4.11
CA THR A 97 12.14 3.23 3.97
C THR A 97 11.21 3.53 5.14
N ASP A 98 10.80 4.78 5.27
CA ASP A 98 9.59 5.12 6.01
C ASP A 98 8.34 4.61 5.28
N THR A 99 7.18 4.66 5.95
CA THR A 99 5.89 4.19 5.38
C THR A 99 5.42 5.03 4.19
N THR A 100 5.96 6.24 4.03
CA THR A 100 5.71 7.13 2.89
C THR A 100 6.46 6.70 1.63
N GLY A 101 7.37 5.72 1.74
CA GLY A 101 8.11 5.14 0.61
C GLY A 101 9.54 5.66 0.43
N GLY A 102 9.95 6.70 1.15
CA GLY A 102 11.30 7.28 1.09
C GLY A 102 12.09 7.14 2.39
N ALA A 103 13.42 7.21 2.30
CA ALA A 103 14.34 7.37 3.42
C ALA A 103 15.66 8.01 2.96
N GLY A 104 16.50 8.39 3.92
CA GLY A 104 17.79 9.02 3.67
C GLY A 104 18.92 8.32 4.44
N VAL A 105 20.07 8.20 3.80
CA VAL A 105 21.32 7.76 4.44
C VAL A 105 22.43 8.76 4.13
N ASN A 106 23.23 9.11 5.13
CA ASN A 106 24.39 9.99 4.92
C ASN A 106 25.57 9.18 4.41
N LEU A 107 26.23 9.70 3.39
CA LEU A 107 27.51 9.21 2.87
C LEU A 107 28.53 10.34 3.01
N VAL A 108 29.75 10.00 3.42
CA VAL A 108 30.89 10.94 3.43
C VAL A 108 31.95 10.34 2.50
N PRO A 109 32.20 10.95 1.32
CA PRO A 109 33.25 10.50 0.41
C PRO A 109 34.63 10.69 1.03
N ASP A 110 35.50 9.71 0.83
CA ASP A 110 36.90 9.67 1.24
C ASP A 110 37.89 10.00 0.12
#